data_AF-A0A383BXB2-F1
#
_entry.id   AF-A0A383BXB2-F1
#
_cell.length_a   1.000
_cell.length_b   1.000
_cell.length_c   1.000
_cell.angle_alpha   90.00
_cell.angle_beta   90.00
_cell.angle_gamma   90.00
#
_symmetry.space_group_name_H-M   'P 1'
#
loop_
_entity.id
_entity.type
_entity.pdbx_description
1 polymer ?
#
loop_
_entity_poly.entity_id
_entity_poly.type
_entity_poly.pdbx_seq_one_letter_code
_entity_poly.pdbx_strand_id
1 'polypeptide(L)'
;MADEQYQDWLTKSVALYRRMPQDLREDLLKMIPEFIRKVKWVGQEGQHVTEEIKVCIAAEACIPLLRLKGGLDIYRRMELVEVFPEDLAKVSGPGVAGDA
;
A
#
# COMPACT_ATOMS: atom_id res chain seq x y z
N MET A 1 -6.90 -18.61 2.30
CA MET A 1 -5.46 -18.81 2.59
C MET A 1 -4.70 -17.49 2.49
N ALA A 2 -4.43 -16.94 1.29
CA ALA A 2 -3.75 -15.63 1.18
C ALA A 2 -4.59 -14.47 1.79
N ASP A 3 -5.89 -14.46 1.49
CA ASP A 3 -6.81 -13.41 1.98
C ASP A 3 -6.97 -13.40 3.51
N GLU A 4 -6.80 -14.54 4.16
CA GLU A 4 -6.90 -14.68 5.62
C GLU A 4 -5.63 -14.12 6.28
N GLN A 5 -4.45 -14.45 5.73
CA GLN A 5 -3.18 -13.88 6.18
C GLN A 5 -3.13 -12.36 5.98
N TYR A 6 -3.69 -11.85 4.87
CA TYR A 6 -3.79 -10.42 4.63
C TYR A 6 -4.68 -9.75 5.68
N GLN A 7 -5.85 -10.35 5.98
CA GLN A 7 -6.75 -9.85 7.02
C GLN A 7 -6.08 -9.76 8.39
N ASP A 8 -5.27 -10.75 8.77
CA ASP A 8 -4.53 -10.75 10.03
C ASP A 8 -3.52 -9.60 10.09
N TRP A 9 -2.69 -9.45 9.05
CA TRP A 9 -1.72 -8.36 8.95
C TRP A 9 -2.39 -6.99 8.98
N LEU A 10 -3.46 -6.81 8.19
CA LEU A 10 -4.17 -5.54 8.10
C LEU A 10 -4.90 -5.21 9.41
N THR A 11 -5.48 -6.19 10.09
CA THR A 11 -6.15 -5.98 11.38
C THR A 11 -5.16 -5.52 12.46
N LYS A 12 -3.94 -6.08 12.44
CA LYS A 12 -2.85 -5.73 13.35
C LYS A 12 -2.27 -4.35 13.05
N SER A 13 -1.96 -4.08 11.79
CA SER A 13 -1.04 -2.99 11.40
C SER A 13 -1.72 -1.78 10.74
N VAL A 14 -2.96 -1.90 10.25
CA VAL A 14 -3.67 -0.82 9.53
C VAL A 14 -4.91 -0.40 10.32
N ALA A 15 -4.81 0.71 11.05
CA ALA A 15 -5.86 1.16 11.97
C ALA A 15 -7.21 1.43 11.29
N LEU A 16 -7.17 1.96 10.06
CA LEU A 16 -8.38 2.23 9.27
C LEU A 16 -9.07 0.94 8.84
N TYR A 17 -8.31 -0.08 8.42
CA TYR A 17 -8.85 -1.40 8.07
C TYR A 17 -9.64 -2.01 9.23
N ARG A 18 -9.07 -1.99 10.43
CA ARG A 18 -9.71 -2.56 11.65
C ARG A 18 -11.06 -1.91 11.97
N ARG A 19 -11.27 -0.65 11.59
CA ARG A 19 -12.50 0.12 11.86
C ARG A 19 -13.45 0.19 10.66
N MET A 20 -13.01 -0.31 9.51
CA MET A 20 -13.73 -0.22 8.25
C MET A 20 -14.95 -1.16 8.24
N PRO A 21 -16.09 -0.75 7.66
CA PRO A 21 -17.22 -1.65 7.33
C PRO A 21 -16.80 -2.83 6.45
N GLN A 22 -17.50 -3.95 6.55
CA GLN A 22 -17.12 -5.19 5.85
C GLN A 22 -17.07 -5.03 4.32
N ASP A 23 -18.05 -4.34 3.72
CA ASP A 23 -18.12 -4.15 2.27
C ASP A 23 -16.89 -3.39 1.73
N LEU A 24 -16.44 -2.37 2.46
CA LEU A 24 -15.24 -1.62 2.12
C LEU A 24 -13.96 -2.44 2.32
N ARG A 25 -13.92 -3.34 3.31
CA ARG A 25 -12.78 -4.27 3.49
C ARG A 25 -12.68 -5.25 2.32
N GLU A 26 -13.80 -5.79 1.88
CA GLU A 26 -13.85 -6.72 0.75
C GLU A 26 -13.37 -6.06 -0.54
N ASP A 27 -13.75 -4.80 -0.77
CA ASP A 27 -13.27 -4.04 -1.92
C ASP A 27 -11.78 -3.71 -1.82
N LEU A 28 -11.29 -3.32 -0.63
CA LEU A 28 -9.88 -3.08 -0.41
C LEU A 28 -9.02 -4.35 -0.64
N LEU A 29 -9.48 -5.50 -0.14
CA LEU A 29 -8.77 -6.78 -0.31
C LEU A 29 -8.62 -7.18 -1.79
N LYS A 30 -9.56 -6.78 -2.67
CA LYS A 30 -9.43 -6.99 -4.13
C LYS A 30 -8.39 -6.06 -4.75
N MET A 31 -8.25 -4.83 -4.25
CA MET A 31 -7.34 -3.82 -4.79
C MET A 31 -5.88 -4.07 -4.42
N ILE A 32 -5.61 -4.61 -3.22
CA ILE A 32 -4.25 -4.80 -2.68
C ILE A 32 -3.36 -5.65 -3.63
N PRO A 33 -3.76 -6.86 -4.08
CA PRO A 33 -2.93 -7.66 -4.98
C PRO A 33 -2.72 -7.02 -6.36
N GLU A 34 -3.65 -6.17 -6.81
CA GLU A 34 -3.50 -5.44 -8.06
C GLU A 34 -2.46 -4.32 -7.91
N PHE A 35 -2.53 -3.54 -6.82
CA PHE A 35 -1.52 -2.53 -6.51
C PHE A 35 -0.11 -3.15 -6.37
N ILE A 36 0.01 -4.27 -5.63
CA ILE A 36 1.29 -4.94 -5.41
C ILE A 36 1.94 -5.37 -6.72
N ARG A 37 1.16 -5.88 -7.69
CA ARG A 37 1.66 -6.30 -9.00
C ARG A 37 1.98 -5.14 -9.94
N LYS A 38 1.37 -3.98 -9.72
CA LYS A 38 1.50 -2.79 -10.57
C LYS A 38 2.85 -2.10 -10.39
N VAL A 39 3.35 -2.05 -9.16
CA VAL A 39 4.56 -1.29 -8.81
C VAL A 39 5.74 -2.21 -8.57
N LYS A 40 6.94 -1.67 -8.76
CA LYS A 40 8.19 -2.26 -8.26
C LYS A 40 8.34 -1.92 -6.78
N TRP A 41 9.04 -2.78 -6.07
CA TRP A 41 9.31 -2.62 -4.64
C TRP A 41 10.82 -2.56 -4.45
N VAL A 42 11.29 -1.49 -3.83
CA VAL A 42 12.71 -1.31 -3.49
C VAL A 42 12.82 -1.04 -2.00
N GLY A 43 13.62 -1.87 -1.33
CA GLY A 43 14.03 -1.62 0.04
C GLY A 43 15.36 -0.89 0.05
N GLN A 44 15.43 0.23 0.74
CA GLN A 44 16.62 1.05 0.85
C GLN A 44 17.32 0.80 2.17
N GLU A 45 18.63 1.06 2.23
CA GLU A 45 19.41 0.93 3.47
C GLU A 45 19.38 -0.47 4.10
N GLY A 46 19.28 -1.51 3.27
CA GLY A 46 19.19 -2.89 3.72
C GLY A 46 17.81 -3.31 4.23
N GLN A 47 16.79 -2.44 4.12
CA GLN A 47 15.42 -2.78 4.48
C GLN A 47 14.90 -3.92 3.60
N HIS A 48 14.53 -5.03 4.23
CA HIS A 48 13.89 -6.13 3.53
C HIS A 48 12.38 -5.86 3.42
N VAL A 49 11.88 -5.69 2.19
CA VAL A 49 10.45 -5.46 1.93
C VAL A 49 9.69 -6.78 1.93
N THR A 50 9.20 -7.18 3.11
CA THR A 50 8.39 -8.39 3.30
C THR A 50 7.01 -8.26 2.66
N GLU A 51 6.32 -9.39 2.46
CA GLU A 51 4.93 -9.38 1.97
C GLU A 51 3.98 -8.64 2.93
N GLU A 52 4.16 -8.76 4.26
CA GLU A 52 3.37 -7.99 5.24
C GLU A 52 3.52 -6.48 5.02
N ILE A 53 4.75 -6.00 4.77
CA ILE A 53 5.03 -4.58 4.47
C ILE A 53 4.30 -4.17 3.19
N LYS A 54 4.41 -4.96 2.12
CA LYS A 54 3.73 -4.67 0.84
C LYS A 54 2.23 -4.57 1.00
N VAL A 55 1.63 -5.51 1.73
CA VAL A 55 0.19 -5.56 2.00
C VAL A 55 -0.27 -4.33 2.78
N CYS A 56 0.47 -3.94 3.83
CA CYS A 56 0.12 -2.76 4.63
C CYS A 56 0.25 -1.46 3.83
N ILE A 57 1.33 -1.27 3.08
CA ILE A 57 1.52 -0.08 2.25
C ILE A 57 0.47 -0.02 1.14
N ALA A 58 0.23 -1.14 0.44
CA ALA A 58 -0.79 -1.21 -0.60
C ALA A 58 -2.18 -0.88 -0.06
N ALA A 59 -2.52 -1.34 1.15
CA ALA A 59 -3.78 -1.00 1.80
C ALA A 59 -3.89 0.50 2.08
N GLU A 60 -2.90 1.10 2.73
CA GLU A 60 -2.89 2.55 3.02
C GLU A 60 -2.99 3.39 1.74
N ALA A 61 -2.31 2.99 0.66
CA ALA A 61 -2.42 3.64 -0.64
C ALA A 61 -3.81 3.45 -1.30
N CYS A 62 -4.45 2.29 -1.14
CA CYS A 62 -5.74 2.02 -1.77
C CYS A 62 -6.94 2.55 -0.99
N ILE A 63 -6.82 2.79 0.32
CA ILE A 63 -7.92 3.30 1.16
C ILE A 63 -8.55 4.59 0.60
N PRO A 64 -7.79 5.63 0.22
CA PRO A 64 -8.34 6.85 -0.37
C PRO A 64 -9.06 6.65 -1.71
N LEU A 65 -8.81 5.51 -2.38
CA LEU A 65 -9.40 5.19 -3.67
C LEU A 65 -10.72 4.41 -3.54
N LEU A 66 -11.07 3.96 -2.33
CA LEU A 66 -12.33 3.25 -2.10
C LEU A 66 -13.51 4.13 -2.51
N ARG A 67 -14.36 3.60 -3.41
CA ARG A 67 -15.52 4.29 -4.00
C ARG A 67 -15.17 5.55 -4.82
N LEU A 68 -13.90 5.88 -5.02
CA LEU A 68 -13.47 7.00 -5.85
C LEU A 68 -13.55 6.62 -7.32
N LYS A 69 -14.15 7.48 -8.14
CA LYS A 69 -14.24 7.26 -9.59
C LYS A 69 -12.84 7.20 -10.19
N GLY A 70 -12.51 6.09 -10.84
CA GLY A 70 -11.20 5.83 -11.44
C GLY A 70 -10.35 4.81 -10.67
N GLY A 71 -10.60 4.58 -9.38
CA GLY A 71 -9.91 3.54 -8.60
C GLY A 71 -8.38 3.56 -8.79
N LEU A 72 -7.78 2.38 -9.04
CA LEU A 72 -6.34 2.23 -9.24
C LEU A 72 -5.76 2.91 -10.49
N ASP A 73 -6.59 3.33 -11.45
CA ASP A 73 -6.13 4.10 -12.61
C ASP A 73 -5.66 5.52 -12.24
N ILE A 74 -6.06 6.01 -11.06
CA ILE A 74 -5.51 7.25 -10.49
C ILE A 74 -3.99 7.12 -10.34
N TYR A 75 -3.50 5.93 -10.00
CA TYR A 75 -2.09 5.61 -9.90
C TYR A 75 -1.46 5.10 -11.20
N ARG A 76 -2.06 5.31 -12.38
CA ARG A 76 -1.52 4.81 -13.67
C ARG A 76 -0.06 5.19 -14.00
N ARG A 77 0.47 6.25 -13.38
CA ARG A 77 1.86 6.69 -13.55
C ARG A 77 2.77 6.31 -12.37
N MET A 78 2.24 5.59 -11.38
CA MET A 78 3.00 5.13 -10.23
C MET A 78 3.66 3.80 -10.59
N GLU A 79 4.98 3.77 -10.53
CA GLU A 79 5.78 2.62 -10.99
C GLU A 79 6.60 1.98 -9.87
N LEU A 80 6.79 2.69 -8.75
CA LEU A 80 7.76 2.33 -7.73
C LEU A 80 7.24 2.72 -6.34
N VAL A 81 7.46 1.82 -5.38
CA VAL A 81 7.40 2.10 -3.96
C VAL A 81 8.78 1.82 -3.37
N GLU A 82 9.37 2.84 -2.76
CA GLU A 82 10.63 2.75 -2.04
C GLU A 82 10.35 2.77 -0.55
N VAL A 83 10.93 1.81 0.18
CA VAL A 83 10.74 1.66 1.62
C VAL A 83 12.07 1.89 2.30
N PHE A 84 12.11 2.92 3.14
CA PHE A 84 13.24 3.25 3.99
C PHE A 84 12.91 2.84 5.44
N PRO A 85 13.89 2.35 6.22
CA PRO A 85 13.68 2.05 7.63
C PRO A 85 13.44 3.33 8.45
N GLU A 86 14.09 4.42 8.05
CA GLU A 86 14.06 5.74 8.68
C GLU A 86 14.46 6.81 7.65
N ASP A 87 14.19 8.08 7.96
CA ASP A 87 14.60 9.28 7.19
C ASP A 87 14.20 9.33 5.69
N LEU A 88 13.12 10.06 5.40
CA LEU A 88 12.68 10.34 4.03
C LEU A 88 13.32 11.59 3.42
N ALA A 89 14.17 12.34 4.14
CA ALA A 89 14.77 13.58 3.62
C ALA A 89 15.69 13.34 2.41
N LYS A 90 16.12 12.10 2.21
CA LYS A 90 16.91 11.65 1.04
C LYS A 90 16.06 11.48 -0.21
N VAL A 91 14.73 11.42 -0.07
CA VAL A 91 13.78 11.25 -1.17
C VAL A 91 13.29 12.63 -1.59
N SER A 92 13.80 13.15 -2.71
CA SER A 92 13.29 14.38 -3.31
C SER A 92 13.32 14.30 -4.83
N GLY A 93 12.32 14.88 -5.47
CA GLY A 93 12.28 14.96 -6.93
C GLY A 93 10.87 15.08 -7.51
N PRO A 94 10.74 15.52 -8.77
CA PRO A 94 9.45 15.60 -9.44
C PRO A 94 8.74 14.25 -9.47
N GLY A 95 7.50 14.20 -8.97
CA GLY A 95 6.64 13.01 -9.05
C GLY A 95 6.73 12.05 -7.85
N VAL A 96 7.48 12.38 -6.81
CA VAL A 96 7.46 11.66 -5.53
C VAL A 96 6.18 12.02 -4.76
N ALA A 97 5.49 11.02 -4.23
CA ALA A 97 4.37 11.20 -3.33
C ALA A 97 4.81 10.75 -1.93
N GLY A 98 5.31 11.70 -1.12
CA GLY A 98 5.91 11.44 0.19
C GLY A 98 7.39 11.81 0.24
N ASP A 99 7.69 13.08 0.02
CA ASP A 99 8.95 13.71 0.41
C ASP A 99 8.76 14.42 1.76
N ALA A 100 9.81 14.49 2.57
CA ALA A 100 9.81 15.19 3.86
C ALA A 100 10.02 16.70 3.69
#